data_AF-A0A1J5Q5Y2-F1
#
_entry.id   AF-A0A1J5Q5Y2-F1
#
_cell.length_a   1.000
_cell.length_b   1.000
_cell.length_c   1.000
_cell.angle_alpha   90.00
_cell.angle_beta   90.00
_cell.angle_gamma   90.00
#
_symmetry.space_group_name_H-M   'P 1'
#
loop_
_entity.id
_entity.type
_entity.pdbx_description
1 polymer ?
#
loop_
_entity_poly.entity_id
_entity_poly.type
_entity_poly.pdbx_seq_one_letter_code
_entity_poly.pdbx_strand_id
1 'polypeptide(L)'
;MHDHDFAPRRQRRLFALSSALLSAALWIAASWLLHRWHPLRSDRVHAADLRGGLRLLLALSLGWPAVFGLGSGSLVNHAAGWSAPLAIQAAVLRAALSAISPFVALRAATPLLHIRADLHGLRAWHLLVLAALGALCWDVPDMMLLAHAGVEAAGAAVLARRLLVNLGATLALIYAGGYAWHFYARRLARDAA
;
A
#
# COMPACT_ATOMS: atom_id res chain seq x y z
N MET A 1 18.25 14.95 14.02
CA MET A 1 18.29 15.47 12.65
C MET A 1 19.71 15.22 12.17
N HIS A 2 19.99 14.03 11.62
CA HIS A 2 21.34 13.61 11.25
C HIS A 2 21.47 13.54 9.72
N ASP A 3 22.64 13.96 9.27
CA ASP A 3 23.04 14.21 7.89
C ASP A 3 22.80 13.03 6.93
N HIS A 4 21.90 13.26 5.97
CA HIS A 4 21.86 12.56 4.69
C HIS A 4 22.04 13.55 3.52
N ASP A 5 22.74 14.66 3.78
CA ASP A 5 23.18 15.58 2.74
C ASP A 5 24.56 15.18 2.28
N PHE A 6 24.65 14.57 1.09
CA PHE A 6 25.76 14.64 0.11
C PHE A 6 25.61 13.61 -1.02
N ALA A 7 24.50 12.86 -1.11
CA ALA A 7 24.20 12.17 -2.37
C ALA A 7 23.96 13.23 -3.47
N PRO A 8 24.79 13.31 -4.53
CA PRO A 8 24.60 14.28 -5.60
C PRO A 8 23.16 14.24 -6.12
N ARG A 9 22.59 15.39 -6.52
CA ARG A 9 21.19 15.53 -6.99
C ARG A 9 20.77 14.42 -7.98
N ARG A 10 21.72 13.92 -8.77
CA ARG A 10 21.56 12.80 -9.69
C ARG A 10 21.23 11.47 -9.00
N GLN A 11 21.93 11.12 -7.91
CA GLN A 11 21.65 9.90 -7.14
C GLN A 11 20.27 9.93 -6.47
N ARG A 12 19.84 11.09 -5.93
CA ARG A 12 18.48 11.24 -5.38
C ARG A 12 17.40 11.02 -6.44
N ARG A 13 17.60 11.57 -7.65
CA ARG A 13 16.68 11.35 -8.78
C ARG A 13 16.63 9.88 -9.23
N LEU A 14 17.80 9.23 -9.33
CA LEU A 14 17.88 7.82 -9.70
C LEU A 14 17.20 6.93 -8.67
N PHE A 15 17.42 7.18 -7.37
CA PHE A 15 16.74 6.46 -6.29
C PHE A 15 15.22 6.65 -6.32
N ALA A 16 14.75 7.88 -6.56
CA ALA A 16 13.32 8.15 -6.66
C ALA A 16 12.69 7.42 -7.86
N LEU A 17 13.35 7.47 -9.01
CA LEU A 17 12.90 6.80 -10.23
C LEU A 17 12.90 5.27 -10.06
N SER A 18 13.97 4.69 -9.51
CA SER A 18 14.06 3.24 -9.29
C SER A 18 13.01 2.75 -8.30
N SER A 19 12.76 3.51 -7.22
CA SER A 19 11.72 3.19 -6.23
C SER A 19 10.31 3.28 -6.82
N ALA A 20 10.04 4.29 -7.67
CA ALA A 20 8.77 4.40 -8.39
C ALA A 20 8.58 3.26 -9.40
N LEU A 21 9.62 2.90 -10.16
CA LEU A 21 9.54 1.79 -11.12
C LEU A 21 9.39 0.44 -10.42
N LEU A 22 10.15 0.21 -9.34
CA LEU A 22 10.08 -1.03 -8.57
C LEU A 22 8.71 -1.20 -7.91
N SER A 23 8.19 -0.14 -7.28
CA SER A 23 6.84 -0.19 -6.70
C SER A 23 5.75 -0.40 -7.74
N ALA A 24 5.85 0.22 -8.93
CA ALA A 24 4.94 -0.05 -10.04
C ALA A 24 4.99 -1.53 -10.47
N ALA A 25 6.20 -2.06 -10.69
CA ALA A 25 6.38 -3.45 -11.10
C ALA A 25 5.86 -4.44 -10.06
N LEU A 26 6.17 -4.22 -8.77
CA LEU A 26 5.67 -5.05 -7.67
C LEU A 26 4.15 -4.97 -7.54
N TRP A 27 3.57 -3.78 -7.73
CA TRP A 27 2.12 -3.59 -7.70
C TRP A 27 1.40 -4.30 -8.85
N ILE A 28 1.96 -4.22 -10.05
CA ILE A 28 1.45 -4.91 -11.24
C ILE A 28 1.53 -6.42 -11.05
N ALA A 29 2.71 -6.92 -10.64
CA ALA A 29 2.92 -8.35 -10.39
C ALA A 29 1.99 -8.91 -9.30
N ALA A 30 1.87 -8.20 -8.17
CA ALA A 30 0.97 -8.60 -7.10
C ALA A 30 -0.49 -8.59 -7.55
N SER A 31 -0.91 -7.58 -8.30
CA SER A 31 -2.30 -7.50 -8.80
C SER A 31 -2.61 -8.58 -9.82
N TRP A 32 -1.66 -8.91 -10.69
CA TRP A 32 -1.76 -10.03 -11.62
C TRP A 32 -1.87 -11.37 -10.89
N LEU A 33 -1.01 -11.61 -9.90
CA LEU A 33 -1.07 -12.82 -9.07
C LEU A 33 -2.42 -12.93 -8.36
N LEU A 34 -2.87 -11.86 -7.69
CA LEU A 34 -4.16 -11.84 -7.01
C LEU A 34 -5.33 -12.08 -7.98
N HIS A 35 -5.26 -11.53 -9.21
CA HIS A 35 -6.25 -11.78 -10.25
C HIS A 35 -6.25 -13.24 -10.71
N ARG A 36 -5.08 -13.86 -10.92
CA ARG A 36 -4.95 -15.27 -11.31
C ARG A 36 -5.43 -16.25 -10.24
N TRP A 37 -5.35 -15.85 -8.97
CA TRP A 37 -5.74 -16.69 -7.83
C TRP A 37 -7.22 -16.49 -7.42
N HIS A 38 -7.91 -15.54 -8.06
CA HIS A 38 -9.33 -15.27 -7.87
C HIS A 38 -10.28 -16.46 -8.14
N PRO A 39 -10.09 -17.33 -9.17
CA PRO A 39 -11.02 -18.44 -9.44
C PRO A 39 -11.02 -19.55 -8.37
N LEU A 40 -10.07 -19.57 -7.43
CA LEU A 40 -10.05 -20.53 -6.30
C LEU A 40 -10.88 -20.06 -5.09
N ARG A 41 -11.46 -18.86 -5.13
CA ARG A 41 -12.25 -18.26 -4.05
C ARG A 41 -13.72 -18.20 -4.44
N SER A 42 -14.38 -19.36 -4.42
CA SER A 42 -15.84 -19.48 -4.55
C SER A 42 -16.53 -19.07 -3.25
N ASP A 43 -16.41 -17.80 -2.88
CA ASP A 43 -17.40 -17.11 -2.08
C ASP A 43 -17.14 -15.63 -2.21
N ARG A 44 -18.20 -14.87 -2.48
CA ARG A 44 -18.18 -13.46 -2.90
C ARG A 44 -17.64 -12.49 -1.84
N VAL A 45 -16.97 -12.99 -0.81
CA VAL A 45 -16.42 -12.20 0.26
C VAL A 45 -15.28 -12.95 0.96
N HIS A 46 -14.23 -12.24 1.40
CA HIS A 46 -13.13 -12.71 2.25
C HIS A 46 -11.79 -13.11 1.62
N ALA A 47 -11.49 -12.62 0.41
CA ALA A 47 -10.10 -12.29 0.15
C ALA A 47 -9.76 -11.07 1.02
N ALA A 48 -8.92 -11.24 2.05
CA ALA A 48 -8.07 -10.16 2.55
C ALA A 48 -7.61 -9.33 1.35
N ASP A 49 -8.11 -8.10 1.19
CA ASP A 49 -7.70 -7.24 0.08
C ASP A 49 -6.29 -6.73 0.41
N LEU A 50 -5.34 -7.64 0.23
CA LEU A 50 -3.90 -7.50 0.46
C LEU A 50 -3.34 -6.28 -0.27
N ARG A 51 -4.07 -5.75 -1.26
CA ARG A 51 -3.79 -4.50 -1.96
C ARG A 51 -3.65 -3.34 -0.98
N GLY A 52 -4.52 -3.20 0.02
CA GLY A 52 -4.44 -2.15 1.03
C GLY A 52 -3.11 -2.20 1.79
N GLY A 53 -2.80 -3.37 2.36
CA GLY A 53 -1.57 -3.57 3.12
C GLY A 53 -0.30 -3.49 2.29
N LEU A 54 -0.35 -3.96 1.04
CA LEU A 54 0.79 -3.94 0.13
C LEU A 54 1.18 -2.51 -0.26
N ARG A 55 0.21 -1.60 -0.46
CA ARG A 55 0.50 -0.18 -0.71
C ARG A 55 1.29 0.43 0.44
N LEU A 56 0.81 0.21 1.67
CA LEU A 56 1.42 0.78 2.86
C LEU A 56 2.80 0.16 3.13
N LEU A 57 2.94 -1.16 2.93
CA LEU A 57 4.23 -1.85 3.00
C LEU A 57 5.23 -1.31 1.96
N LEU A 58 4.82 -1.13 0.71
CA LEU A 58 5.67 -0.56 -0.34
C LEU A 58 6.09 0.87 -0.01
N ALA A 59 5.17 1.70 0.49
CA ALA A 59 5.47 3.06 0.91
C ALA A 59 6.43 3.12 2.11
N LEU A 60 6.29 2.22 3.09
CA LEU A 60 7.21 2.10 4.23
C LEU A 60 8.58 1.53 3.85
N SER A 61 8.65 0.68 2.82
CA SER A 61 9.89 0.00 2.42
C SER A 61 10.73 0.82 1.43
N LEU A 62 10.07 1.49 0.49
CA LEU A 62 10.70 2.20 -0.64
C LEU A 62 10.57 3.74 -0.51
N GLY A 63 9.88 4.21 0.54
CA GLY A 63 9.68 5.62 0.82
C GLY A 63 8.69 6.31 -0.12
N TRP A 64 8.69 7.64 -0.05
CA TRP A 64 7.76 8.50 -0.79
C TRP A 64 7.70 8.29 -2.30
N PRO A 65 8.80 8.04 -3.03
CA PRO A 65 8.73 7.86 -4.47
C PRO A 65 7.89 6.65 -4.90
N ALA A 66 7.73 5.65 -4.02
CA ALA A 66 6.93 4.46 -4.29
C ALA A 66 5.45 4.77 -4.53
N VAL A 67 4.96 5.87 -3.96
CA VAL A 67 3.58 6.34 -4.13
C VAL A 67 3.25 6.59 -5.61
N PHE A 68 4.18 7.15 -6.37
CA PHE A 68 3.97 7.38 -7.80
C PHE A 68 3.88 6.08 -8.59
N GLY A 69 4.67 5.08 -8.21
CA GLY A 69 4.61 3.75 -8.82
C GLY A 69 3.32 3.00 -8.52
N LEU A 70 2.78 3.14 -7.31
CA LEU A 70 1.46 2.58 -6.96
C LEU A 70 0.34 3.19 -7.81
N GLY A 71 0.42 4.47 -8.12
CA GLY A 71 -0.54 5.15 -9.01
C GLY A 71 -0.45 4.66 -10.46
N SER A 72 0.75 4.69 -11.04
CA SER A 72 0.96 4.25 -12.43
C SER A 72 0.66 2.76 -12.60
N GLY A 73 1.09 1.91 -11.68
CA GLY A 73 0.77 0.49 -11.68
C GLY A 73 -0.74 0.24 -11.57
N SER A 74 -1.48 1.07 -10.82
CA SER A 74 -2.94 0.96 -10.74
C SER A 74 -3.63 1.28 -12.07
N LEU A 75 -3.12 2.22 -12.86
CA LEU A 75 -3.63 2.50 -14.20
C LEU A 75 -3.39 1.32 -15.15
N VAL A 76 -2.18 0.74 -15.11
CA VAL A 76 -1.84 -0.44 -15.93
C VAL A 76 -2.74 -1.62 -15.58
N ASN A 77 -2.92 -1.90 -14.29
CA ASN A 77 -3.80 -2.97 -13.82
C ASN A 77 -5.26 -2.77 -14.24
N HIS A 78 -5.70 -1.52 -14.34
CA HIS A 78 -7.02 -1.21 -14.87
C HIS A 78 -7.11 -1.45 -16.37
N ALA A 79 -6.17 -0.92 -17.16
CA ALA A 79 -6.11 -1.14 -18.60
C ALA A 79 -6.00 -2.63 -18.97
N ALA A 80 -5.35 -3.43 -18.13
CA ALA A 80 -5.23 -4.89 -18.29
C ALA A 80 -6.46 -5.69 -17.84
N GLY A 81 -7.48 -5.05 -17.27
CA GLY A 81 -8.70 -5.71 -16.80
C GLY A 81 -8.56 -6.50 -15.49
N TRP A 82 -7.50 -6.27 -14.71
CA TRP A 82 -7.25 -6.99 -13.43
C TRP A 82 -7.85 -6.29 -12.21
N SER A 83 -8.63 -5.24 -12.44
CA SER A 83 -9.37 -4.48 -11.43
C SER A 83 -10.82 -4.30 -11.86
N ALA A 84 -11.64 -3.70 -10.99
CA ALA A 84 -13.06 -3.51 -11.28
C ALA A 84 -13.26 -2.74 -12.60
N PRO A 85 -14.22 -3.14 -13.44
CA PRO A 85 -14.56 -2.43 -14.67
C PRO A 85 -15.12 -1.06 -14.29
N LEU A 86 -14.39 -0.01 -14.62
CA LEU A 86 -14.68 1.37 -14.30
C LEU A 86 -14.53 2.19 -15.58
N ALA A 87 -15.30 3.25 -15.71
CA ALA A 87 -15.02 4.25 -16.74
C ALA A 87 -13.62 4.85 -16.52
N ILE A 88 -12.95 5.28 -17.60
CA ILE A 88 -11.58 5.80 -17.56
C ILE A 88 -11.40 6.88 -16.49
N GLN A 89 -12.38 7.79 -16.34
CA GLN A 89 -12.34 8.84 -15.32
C GLN A 89 -12.30 8.27 -13.89
N ALA A 90 -13.15 7.29 -13.59
CA ALA A 90 -13.16 6.62 -12.30
C ALA A 90 -11.89 5.76 -12.08
N ALA A 91 -11.32 5.18 -13.14
CA ALA A 91 -10.05 4.48 -13.06
C ALA A 91 -8.87 5.39 -12.71
N VAL A 92 -8.83 6.60 -13.31
CA VAL A 92 -7.83 7.63 -12.99
C VAL A 92 -7.97 8.07 -11.53
N LEU A 93 -9.19 8.30 -11.04
CA LEU A 93 -9.44 8.61 -9.64
C LEU A 93 -8.98 7.47 -8.71
N ARG A 94 -9.29 6.22 -9.06
CA ARG A 94 -8.84 5.05 -8.29
C ARG A 94 -7.32 4.93 -8.23
N ALA A 95 -6.64 5.21 -9.34
CA ALA A 95 -5.19 5.23 -9.39
C ALA A 95 -4.60 6.35 -8.53
N ALA A 96 -5.20 7.55 -8.57
CA ALA A 96 -4.83 8.65 -7.69
C ALA A 96 -5.04 8.28 -6.21
N LEU A 97 -6.14 7.62 -5.87
CA LEU A 97 -6.38 7.10 -4.51
C LEU A 97 -5.33 6.05 -4.10
N SER A 98 -4.93 5.17 -5.02
CA SER A 98 -3.90 4.15 -4.76
C SER A 98 -2.54 4.79 -4.40
N ALA A 99 -2.24 5.93 -4.99
CA ALA A 99 -1.06 6.73 -4.65
C ALA A 99 -1.26 7.52 -3.33
N ILE A 100 -2.34 8.28 -3.22
CA ILE A 100 -2.54 9.26 -2.14
C ILE A 100 -2.86 8.58 -0.80
N SER A 101 -3.56 7.45 -0.78
CA SER A 101 -3.98 6.78 0.45
C SER A 101 -2.82 6.40 1.40
N PRO A 102 -1.75 5.70 0.98
CA PRO A 102 -0.61 5.45 1.86
C PRO A 102 0.09 6.75 2.27
N PHE A 103 0.05 7.79 1.43
CA PHE A 103 0.65 9.08 1.78
C PHE A 103 -0.07 9.76 2.93
N VAL A 104 -1.38 9.86 2.86
CA VAL A 104 -2.19 10.46 3.92
C VAL A 104 -2.06 9.64 5.21
N ALA A 105 -2.11 8.31 5.11
CA ALA A 105 -1.95 7.42 6.27
C ALA A 105 -0.60 7.62 6.96
N LEU A 106 0.52 7.64 6.22
CA LEU A 106 1.86 7.84 6.79
C LEU A 106 2.07 9.26 7.33
N ARG A 107 1.55 10.28 6.63
CA ARG A 107 1.62 11.68 7.10
C ARG A 107 0.83 11.91 8.38
N ALA A 108 -0.29 11.21 8.57
CA ALA A 108 -1.07 11.27 9.80
C ALA A 108 -0.41 10.44 10.92
N ALA A 109 0.09 9.24 10.60
CA ALA A 109 0.65 8.32 11.59
C ALA A 109 1.99 8.77 12.16
N THR A 110 2.90 9.30 11.34
CA THR A 110 4.26 9.65 11.79
C THR A 110 4.29 10.69 12.92
N PRO A 111 3.58 11.84 12.87
CA PRO A 111 3.53 12.77 13.99
C PRO A 111 2.74 12.21 15.18
N LEU A 112 1.64 11.49 14.93
CA LEU A 112 0.79 10.93 15.98
C LEU A 112 1.55 9.91 16.84
N LEU A 113 2.36 9.06 16.20
CA LEU A 113 3.06 7.95 16.84
C LEU A 113 4.51 8.28 17.20
N HIS A 114 5.01 9.46 16.79
CA HIS A 114 6.41 9.86 16.93
C HIS A 114 7.39 8.85 16.30
N ILE A 115 7.02 8.31 15.13
CA ILE A 115 7.80 7.32 14.38
C ILE A 115 8.36 7.88 13.07
N ARG A 116 9.34 7.18 12.51
CA ARG A 116 9.81 7.41 11.15
C ARG A 116 8.86 6.79 10.13
N ALA A 117 8.87 7.29 8.91
CA ALA A 117 8.10 6.74 7.78
C ALA A 117 8.79 5.52 7.16
N ASP A 118 9.24 4.57 8.00
CA ASP A 118 9.95 3.36 7.61
C ASP A 118 9.49 2.15 8.45
N LEU A 119 9.99 0.96 8.12
CA LEU A 119 9.67 -0.26 8.86
C LEU A 119 10.44 -0.40 10.20
N HIS A 120 11.33 0.53 10.53
CA HIS A 120 12.28 0.33 11.63
C HIS A 120 11.67 0.70 12.99
N GLY A 121 11.80 -0.20 13.97
CA GLY A 121 11.36 0.06 15.34
C GLY A 121 9.84 0.13 15.53
N LEU A 122 9.05 -0.40 14.60
CA LEU A 122 7.59 -0.44 14.73
C LEU A 122 7.16 -1.41 15.84
N ARG A 123 6.34 -0.91 16.79
CA ARG A 123 5.71 -1.69 17.87
C ARG A 123 4.33 -2.17 17.41
N ALA A 124 3.78 -3.18 18.08
CA ALA A 124 2.45 -3.74 17.75
C ALA A 124 1.34 -2.68 17.66
N TRP A 125 1.33 -1.70 18.58
CA TRP A 125 0.34 -0.63 18.56
C TRP A 125 0.56 0.37 17.39
N HIS A 126 1.81 0.60 16.93
CA HIS A 126 2.07 1.38 15.72
C HIS A 126 1.47 0.69 14.49
N LEU A 127 1.60 -0.64 14.41
CA LEU A 127 1.04 -1.44 13.33
C LEU A 127 -0.49 -1.33 13.29
N LEU A 128 -1.14 -1.37 14.45
CA LEU A 128 -2.59 -1.17 14.58
C LEU A 128 -3.03 0.20 14.04
N VAL A 129 -2.37 1.27 14.44
CA VAL A 129 -2.72 2.62 13.98
C VAL A 129 -2.45 2.78 12.48
N LEU A 130 -1.30 2.30 11.99
CA LEU A 130 -0.97 2.33 10.55
C LEU A 130 -1.99 1.52 9.73
N ALA A 131 -2.39 0.35 10.20
CA ALA A 131 -3.39 -0.48 9.53
C ALA A 131 -4.78 0.17 9.53
N ALA A 132 -5.19 0.76 10.65
CA ALA A 132 -6.47 1.48 10.75
C ALA A 132 -6.51 2.70 9.83
N LEU A 133 -5.46 3.54 9.84
CA LEU A 133 -5.36 4.70 8.95
C LEU A 133 -5.26 4.28 7.49
N GLY A 134 -4.47 3.25 7.17
CA GLY A 134 -4.35 2.70 5.82
C GLY A 134 -5.69 2.20 5.28
N ALA A 135 -6.44 1.44 6.10
CA ALA A 135 -7.77 0.97 5.74
C ALA A 135 -8.74 2.14 5.54
N LEU A 136 -8.80 3.10 6.47
CA LEU A 136 -9.69 4.26 6.36
C LEU A 136 -9.40 5.13 5.14
N CYS A 137 -8.13 5.45 4.89
CA CYS A 137 -7.72 6.30 3.78
C CYS A 137 -7.91 5.65 2.41
N TRP A 138 -8.05 4.32 2.34
CA TRP A 138 -8.29 3.58 1.11
C TRP A 138 -9.77 3.18 0.95
N ASP A 139 -10.34 2.49 1.93
CA ASP A 139 -11.64 1.84 1.80
C ASP A 139 -12.80 2.81 1.74
N VAL A 140 -12.75 3.91 2.51
CA VAL A 140 -13.84 4.89 2.49
C VAL A 140 -13.91 5.55 1.11
N PRO A 141 -12.82 6.13 0.55
CA PRO A 141 -12.88 6.72 -0.78
C PRO A 141 -13.12 5.70 -1.90
N ASP A 142 -12.50 4.50 -1.83
CA ASP A 142 -12.69 3.46 -2.86
C ASP A 142 -14.14 2.95 -2.87
N MET A 143 -14.78 2.77 -1.71
CA MET A 143 -16.20 2.40 -1.63
C MET A 143 -17.09 3.51 -2.19
N MET A 144 -16.84 4.78 -1.84
CA MET A 144 -17.61 5.90 -2.40
C MET A 144 -17.48 5.98 -3.91
N LEU A 145 -16.27 5.75 -4.44
CA LEU A 145 -16.01 5.72 -5.88
C LEU A 145 -16.75 4.55 -6.57
N LEU A 146 -16.69 3.36 -6.00
CA LEU A 146 -17.35 2.16 -6.55
C LEU A 146 -18.87 2.29 -6.49
N ALA A 147 -19.41 2.87 -5.42
CA ALA A 147 -20.83 3.15 -5.29
C ALA A 147 -21.30 4.20 -6.32
N HIS A 148 -20.54 5.28 -6.49
CA HIS A 148 -20.85 6.29 -7.51
C HIS A 148 -20.77 5.73 -8.93
N ALA A 149 -19.85 4.80 -9.18
CA ALA A 149 -19.71 4.10 -10.46
C ALA A 149 -20.77 3.00 -10.68
N GLY A 150 -21.66 2.75 -9.72
CA GLY A 150 -22.68 1.69 -9.81
C GLY A 150 -22.12 0.26 -9.76
N VAL A 151 -20.88 0.08 -9.28
CA VAL A 151 -20.19 -1.23 -9.23
C VAL A 151 -20.48 -1.98 -7.93
N GLU A 152 -20.64 -1.27 -6.81
CA GLU A 152 -20.95 -1.85 -5.51
C GLU A 152 -22.05 -1.05 -4.79
N ALA A 153 -22.80 -1.71 -3.91
CA ALA A 153 -23.75 -1.03 -3.04
C ALA A 153 -23.02 -0.24 -1.94
N ALA A 154 -23.40 1.02 -1.75
CA ALA A 154 -22.99 1.77 -0.56
C ALA A 154 -23.73 1.26 0.68
N GLY A 155 -23.01 0.99 1.76
CA GLY A 155 -23.62 0.62 3.03
C GLY A 155 -22.61 0.45 4.16
N ALA A 156 -23.03 0.80 5.38
CA ALA A 156 -22.18 0.71 6.56
C ALA A 156 -21.68 -0.73 6.83
N ALA A 157 -22.52 -1.75 6.59
CA ALA A 157 -22.14 -3.15 6.77
C ALA A 157 -21.06 -3.60 5.77
N VAL A 158 -21.15 -3.14 4.51
CA VAL A 158 -20.14 -3.42 3.47
C VAL A 158 -18.83 -2.72 3.82
N LEU A 159 -18.90 -1.45 4.22
CA LEU A 159 -17.74 -0.68 4.65
C LEU A 159 -17.04 -1.32 5.86
N ALA A 160 -17.80 -1.66 6.90
CA ALA A 160 -17.27 -2.27 8.12
C ALA A 160 -16.55 -3.59 7.81
N ARG A 161 -17.15 -4.41 6.94
CA ARG A 161 -16.53 -5.67 6.50
C ARG A 161 -15.24 -5.44 5.72
N ARG A 162 -15.22 -4.48 4.78
CA ARG A 162 -14.02 -4.11 4.01
C ARG A 162 -12.90 -3.61 4.93
N LEU A 163 -13.22 -2.72 5.86
CA LEU A 163 -12.28 -2.19 6.83
C LEU A 163 -11.67 -3.29 7.71
N LEU A 164 -12.48 -4.20 8.25
CA LEU A 164 -11.98 -5.31 9.09
C LEU A 164 -11.03 -6.22 8.31
N VAL A 165 -11.42 -6.57 7.08
CA VAL A 165 -10.64 -7.44 6.20
C VAL A 165 -9.31 -6.77 5.84
N ASN A 166 -9.31 -5.46 5.52
CA ASN A 166 -8.10 -4.72 5.18
C ASN A 166 -7.22 -4.39 6.36
N LEU A 167 -7.80 -4.14 7.52
CA LEU A 167 -7.06 -3.95 8.76
C LEU A 167 -6.27 -5.22 9.10
N GLY A 168 -6.92 -6.39 9.05
CA GLY A 168 -6.25 -7.68 9.25
C GLY A 168 -5.16 -7.95 8.22
N ALA A 169 -5.44 -7.71 6.93
CA ALA A 169 -4.49 -7.88 5.84
C ALA A 169 -3.26 -6.97 6.00
N THR A 170 -3.48 -5.71 6.35
CA THR A 170 -2.45 -4.69 6.51
C THR A 170 -1.59 -4.97 7.73
N LEU A 171 -2.20 -5.36 8.85
CA LEU A 171 -1.48 -5.81 10.04
C LEU A 171 -0.54 -6.98 9.72
N ALA A 172 -1.06 -8.02 9.07
CA ALA A 172 -0.27 -9.21 8.73
C ALA A 172 0.91 -8.86 7.81
N LEU A 173 0.68 -8.03 6.78
CA LEU A 173 1.71 -7.65 5.82
C LEU A 173 2.79 -6.74 6.43
N ILE A 174 2.41 -5.72 7.20
CA ILE A 174 3.42 -4.82 7.81
C ILE A 174 4.17 -5.55 8.92
N TYR A 175 3.50 -6.42 9.69
CA TYR A 175 4.18 -7.26 10.67
C TYR A 175 5.21 -8.19 10.00
N ALA A 176 4.80 -8.91 8.95
CA ALA A 176 5.70 -9.78 8.19
C ALA A 176 6.87 -9.00 7.56
N GLY A 177 6.57 -7.84 6.97
CA GLY A 177 7.58 -6.95 6.39
C GLY A 177 8.57 -6.42 7.43
N GLY A 178 8.08 -5.96 8.58
CA GLY A 178 8.91 -5.51 9.69
C GLY A 178 9.79 -6.62 10.28
N TYR A 179 9.25 -7.84 10.39
CA TYR A 179 10.01 -9.01 10.83
C TYR A 179 11.11 -9.40 9.83
N ALA A 180 10.78 -9.43 8.53
CA ALA A 180 11.75 -9.70 7.47
C ALA A 180 12.88 -8.65 7.46
N TRP A 181 12.53 -7.37 7.63
CA TRP A 181 13.50 -6.28 7.75
C TRP A 181 14.44 -6.47 8.95
N HIS A 182 13.90 -6.83 10.11
CA HIS A 182 14.68 -7.09 11.32
C HIS A 182 15.70 -8.23 11.12
N PHE A 183 15.29 -9.31 10.47
CA PHE A 183 16.18 -10.43 10.15
C PHE A 183 17.28 -10.02 9.17
N TYR A 184 16.91 -9.29 8.11
CA TYR A 184 17.85 -8.78 7.11
C TYR A 184 18.89 -7.83 7.74
N ALA A 185 18.44 -6.88 8.56
CA ALA A 185 19.32 -5.93 9.25
C ALA A 185 20.30 -6.63 10.21
N ARG A 186 19.84 -7.66 10.94
CA ARG A 186 20.70 -8.47 11.81
C ARG A 186 21.76 -9.24 11.03
N ARG A 187 21.42 -9.76 9.85
CA ARG A 187 22.38 -10.47 8.99
C ARG A 187 23.47 -9.51 8.50
N LEU A 188 23.09 -8.36 7.97
CA LEU A 188 24.04 -7.33 7.53
C LEU A 188 25.00 -6.88 8.64
N ALA A 189 24.50 -6.74 9.87
CA ALA A 189 25.33 -6.35 11.01
C ALA A 189 26.37 -7.43 11.39
N ARG A 190 26.07 -8.71 11.16
CA ARG A 190 27.02 -9.81 11.38
C ARG A 190 28.07 -9.89 10.29
N ASP A 191 27.68 -9.65 9.04
CA ASP A 191 28.60 -9.71 7.89
C ASP A 191 29.59 -8.53 7.88
N ALA A 192 29.31 -7.47 8.65
CA ALA A 192 30.15 -6.28 8.78
C ALA A 192 31.08 -6.27 10.02
N ALA A 193 30.94 -7.26 10.91
CA ALA A 193 31.72 -7.40 12.14
C ALA A 193 32.81 -8.47 11.99
#